data_AF-A0A2X2LHT2-F1
#
_entry.id   AF-A0A2X2LHT2-F1
#
_cell.length_a   1.000
_cell.length_b   1.000
_cell.length_c   1.000
_cell.angle_alpha   90.00
_cell.angle_beta   90.00
_cell.angle_gamma   90.00
#
_symmetry.space_group_name_H-M   'P 1'
#
loop_
_entity.id
_entity.type
_entity.pdbx_description
1 polymer ?
#
loop_
_entity_poly.entity_id
_entity_poly.type
_entity_poly.pdbx_seq_one_letter_code
_entity_poly.pdbx_strand_id
1 'polypeptide(L)'
;MKNKKNNYDLMYFIPLVFLIYPIGGILYYHYPFWTLFFTLAFVGAYLYSVIIRGESKYHMIAWSTMLTYIFYMTIFINSGFIWYIYFLSNLLVYRFRDKLKSFRFISFACTLATVVFLCFFKASDFGDRIMFLIVPIFCIGYMWIAIENRNSEEQREKIAEQNQYINILSAENERNRIGRDLHDSLGHTFAMMTLKTELALKLLEKRNYDKYKKNYQN
;
A
#
# COMPACT_ATOMS: atom_id res chain seq x y z
N MET A 1 -4.67 -6.74 16.14
CA MET A 1 -4.72 -6.49 14.68
C MET A 1 -5.18 -5.05 14.47
N LYS A 2 -4.24 -4.15 14.18
CA LYS A 2 -4.47 -2.70 14.14
C LYS A 2 -5.20 -2.37 12.84
N ASN A 3 -6.38 -1.76 12.96
CA ASN A 3 -7.22 -1.30 11.86
C ASN A 3 -6.47 -0.18 11.10
N LYS A 4 -5.60 -0.54 10.16
CA LYS A 4 -4.86 0.39 9.31
C LYS A 4 -5.87 0.92 8.29
N LYS A 5 -6.59 1.97 8.68
CA LYS A 5 -7.44 2.77 7.79
C LYS A 5 -6.50 3.27 6.69
N ASN A 6 -6.56 2.64 5.52
CA ASN A 6 -5.61 2.86 4.45
C ASN A 6 -5.74 4.33 4.02
N ASN A 7 -4.63 5.07 3.95
CA ASN A 7 -4.63 6.44 3.39
C ASN A 7 -5.19 6.45 1.94
N TYR A 8 -5.14 5.32 1.25
CA TYR A 8 -5.79 5.11 -0.05
C TYR A 8 -7.31 5.31 -0.01
N ASP A 9 -7.98 5.02 1.12
CA ASP A 9 -9.42 5.18 1.21
C ASP A 9 -9.82 6.65 0.99
N LEU A 10 -9.03 7.61 1.49
CA LEU A 10 -9.24 9.04 1.31
C LEU A 10 -9.08 9.50 -0.15
N MET A 11 -8.13 8.92 -0.88
CA MET A 11 -7.87 9.27 -2.28
C MET A 11 -9.06 8.98 -3.21
N TYR A 12 -9.93 8.02 -2.85
CA TYR A 12 -11.16 7.72 -3.62
C TYR A 12 -12.29 8.71 -3.35
N PHE A 13 -12.30 9.40 -2.20
CA PHE A 13 -13.37 10.35 -1.90
C PHE A 13 -13.07 11.76 -2.41
N ILE A 14 -11.81 12.12 -2.64
CA ILE A 14 -11.42 13.44 -3.17
C ILE A 14 -12.12 13.75 -4.52
N PRO A 15 -12.17 12.82 -5.49
CA PRO A 15 -12.84 13.09 -6.76
C PRO A 15 -14.34 13.40 -6.61
N LEU A 16 -15.03 12.90 -5.58
CA LEU A 16 -16.47 13.13 -5.41
C LEU A 16 -16.83 14.62 -5.26
N VAL A 17 -15.88 15.47 -4.87
CA VAL A 17 -16.07 16.93 -4.85
C VAL A 17 -16.47 17.46 -6.23
N PHE A 18 -15.99 16.83 -7.31
CA PHE A 18 -16.33 17.22 -8.69
C PHE A 18 -17.78 16.93 -9.08
N LEU A 19 -18.57 16.22 -8.26
CA LEU A 19 -20.01 16.06 -8.47
C LEU A 19 -20.80 17.38 -8.37
N ILE A 20 -20.15 18.45 -7.90
CA ILE A 20 -20.72 19.79 -7.98
C ILE A 20 -20.97 20.25 -9.43
N TYR A 21 -20.19 19.75 -10.40
CA TYR A 21 -20.32 20.15 -11.81
C TYR A 21 -21.65 19.77 -12.47
N PRO A 22 -22.13 18.51 -12.41
CA PRO A 22 -23.44 18.17 -12.97
C PRO A 22 -24.58 18.90 -12.26
N ILE A 23 -24.48 19.13 -10.96
CA ILE A 23 -25.48 19.88 -10.19
C ILE A 23 -25.49 21.36 -10.61
N GLY A 24 -24.31 21.99 -10.68
CA GLY A 24 -24.16 23.36 -11.18
C GLY A 24 -24.55 23.50 -12.65
N GLY A 25 -24.33 22.47 -13.46
CA GLY A 25 -24.77 22.40 -14.84
C GLY A 25 -26.28 22.51 -15.02
N ILE A 26 -27.05 21.87 -14.12
CA ILE A 26 -28.52 21.99 -14.12
C ILE A 26 -28.94 23.41 -13.72
N LEU A 27 -28.30 24.00 -12.72
CA LEU A 27 -28.67 25.31 -12.16
C LEU A 27 -28.27 26.49 -13.05
N TYR A 28 -27.08 26.46 -13.64
CA TYR A 28 -26.49 27.60 -14.36
C TYR A 28 -26.42 27.39 -15.88
N TYR A 29 -26.30 26.15 -16.35
CA TYR A 29 -26.13 25.82 -17.77
C TYR A 29 -27.35 25.13 -18.39
N HIS A 30 -28.49 25.13 -17.68
CA HIS A 30 -29.76 24.52 -18.10
C HIS A 30 -29.63 23.07 -18.60
N TYR A 31 -28.77 22.27 -17.95
CA TYR A 31 -28.70 20.85 -18.28
C TYR A 31 -30.04 20.17 -17.99
N PRO A 32 -30.47 19.23 -18.85
CA PRO A 32 -31.72 18.52 -18.62
C PRO A 32 -31.73 17.75 -17.29
N PHE A 33 -32.87 17.76 -16.59
CA PHE A 33 -33.00 17.10 -15.28
C PHE A 33 -32.70 15.60 -15.30
N TRP A 34 -32.90 14.91 -16.43
CA TRP A 34 -32.59 13.49 -16.55
C TRP A 34 -31.08 13.18 -16.42
N THR A 35 -30.20 14.16 -16.59
CA THR A 35 -28.75 13.99 -16.39
C THR A 35 -28.42 13.59 -14.95
N LEU A 36 -29.25 13.97 -13.97
CA LEU A 36 -29.09 13.63 -12.55
C LEU A 36 -29.27 12.13 -12.30
N PHE A 37 -30.15 11.46 -13.05
CA PHE A 37 -30.30 10.01 -12.95
C PHE A 37 -29.02 9.28 -13.36
N PHE A 38 -28.40 9.71 -14.47
CA PHE A 38 -27.15 9.15 -14.94
C PHE A 38 -25.97 9.46 -14.01
N THR A 39 -25.93 10.65 -13.41
CA THR A 39 -24.88 11.01 -12.44
C THR A 39 -25.02 10.17 -11.16
N LEU A 40 -26.23 9.95 -10.67
CA LEU A 40 -26.50 9.04 -9.54
C LEU A 40 -26.08 7.61 -9.85
N ALA A 41 -26.39 7.10 -11.05
CA ALA A 41 -25.95 5.78 -11.49
C ALA A 41 -24.43 5.67 -11.54
N PHE A 42 -23.73 6.70 -12.03
CA PHE A 42 -22.27 6.78 -12.03
C PHE A 42 -21.70 6.75 -10.59
N VAL A 43 -22.25 7.55 -9.69
CA VAL A 43 -21.82 7.60 -8.29
C VAL A 43 -22.08 6.27 -7.58
N GLY A 44 -23.25 5.67 -7.79
CA GLY A 44 -23.58 4.35 -7.25
C GLY A 44 -22.62 3.28 -7.74
N ALA A 45 -22.32 3.26 -9.05
CA ALA A 45 -21.32 2.36 -9.62
C ALA A 45 -19.92 2.60 -9.05
N TYR A 46 -19.55 3.88 -8.84
CA TYR A 46 -18.24 4.27 -8.32
C TYR A 46 -18.07 3.84 -6.88
N LEU A 47 -19.04 4.17 -6.02
CA LEU A 47 -19.05 3.76 -4.62
C LEU A 47 -19.13 2.23 -4.47
N TYR A 48 -19.93 1.55 -5.28
CA TYR A 48 -19.95 0.08 -5.34
C TYR A 48 -18.53 -0.46 -5.60
N SER A 49 -17.88 0.11 -6.61
CA SER A 49 -16.52 -0.21 -7.00
C SER A 49 -15.46 0.35 -6.05
N VAL A 50 -15.80 1.02 -4.94
CA VAL A 50 -14.85 1.44 -3.89
C VAL A 50 -15.10 0.68 -2.59
N ILE A 51 -16.34 0.32 -2.29
CA ILE A 51 -16.72 -0.33 -1.03
C ILE A 51 -16.58 -1.85 -1.13
N ILE A 52 -17.01 -2.49 -2.23
CA ILE A 52 -17.14 -3.97 -2.28
C ILE A 52 -15.87 -4.61 -2.83
N ARG A 53 -14.93 -4.98 -1.95
CA ARG A 53 -13.58 -5.45 -2.34
C ARG A 53 -13.51 -6.83 -3.04
N GLY A 54 -14.62 -7.47 -3.38
CA GLY A 54 -14.66 -8.80 -4.01
C GLY A 54 -14.69 -8.77 -5.54
N GLU A 55 -13.96 -9.67 -6.21
CA GLU A 55 -14.06 -9.88 -7.66
C GLU A 55 -15.43 -10.50 -8.00
N SER A 56 -16.30 -9.70 -8.62
CA SER A 56 -17.64 -10.13 -9.02
C SER A 56 -17.97 -9.56 -10.39
N LYS A 57 -18.82 -10.27 -11.15
CA LYS A 57 -19.32 -9.83 -12.46
C LYS A 57 -19.92 -8.42 -12.43
N TYR A 58 -20.47 -8.01 -11.29
CA TYR A 58 -21.01 -6.66 -11.08
C TYR A 58 -19.95 -5.55 -11.21
N HIS A 59 -18.66 -5.82 -10.98
CA HIS A 59 -17.60 -4.83 -11.21
C HIS A 59 -17.44 -4.51 -12.70
N MET A 60 -17.65 -5.49 -13.59
CA MET A 60 -17.61 -5.26 -15.03
C MET A 60 -18.80 -4.40 -15.49
N ILE A 61 -19.97 -4.64 -14.92
CA ILE A 61 -21.17 -3.83 -15.18
C ILE A 61 -20.95 -2.40 -14.68
N ALA A 62 -20.49 -2.23 -13.43
CA ALA A 62 -20.18 -0.93 -12.86
C ALA A 62 -19.15 -0.17 -13.71
N TRP A 63 -18.08 -0.85 -14.14
CA TRP A 63 -17.07 -0.27 -15.02
C TRP A 63 -17.65 0.19 -16.36
N SER A 64 -18.45 -0.67 -17.00
CA SER A 64 -19.12 -0.32 -18.26
C SER A 64 -20.06 0.86 -18.09
N THR A 65 -20.83 0.92 -17.00
CA THR A 65 -21.74 2.05 -16.74
C THR A 65 -20.97 3.37 -16.58
N MET A 66 -19.79 3.35 -15.96
CA MET A 66 -18.97 4.55 -15.84
C MET A 66 -18.40 5.02 -17.18
N LEU A 67 -17.90 4.08 -18.00
CA LEU A 67 -17.38 4.38 -19.33
C LEU A 67 -18.48 4.98 -20.21
N THR A 68 -19.66 4.36 -20.24
CA THR A 68 -20.81 4.85 -21.01
C THR A 68 -21.26 6.22 -20.53
N TYR A 69 -21.27 6.46 -19.22
CA TYR A 69 -21.58 7.78 -18.65
C TYR A 69 -20.63 8.86 -19.15
N ILE A 70 -19.32 8.64 -19.05
CA ILE A 70 -18.31 9.63 -19.47
C ILE A 70 -18.43 9.89 -20.96
N PHE A 71 -18.55 8.83 -21.76
CA PHE A 71 -18.71 8.96 -23.21
C PHE A 71 -19.95 9.78 -23.58
N TYR A 72 -21.10 9.44 -23.00
CA TYR A 72 -22.37 10.11 -23.30
C TYR A 72 -22.35 11.58 -22.87
N MET A 73 -21.95 11.87 -21.62
CA MET A 73 -21.96 13.23 -21.09
C MET A 73 -20.97 14.14 -21.82
N THR A 74 -19.80 13.61 -22.21
CA THR A 74 -18.79 14.40 -22.91
C THR A 74 -19.21 14.79 -24.33
N ILE A 75 -19.90 13.90 -25.04
CA ILE A 75 -20.27 14.13 -26.44
C ILE A 75 -21.55 14.94 -26.59
N PHE A 76 -22.57 14.66 -25.76
CA PHE A 76 -23.92 15.20 -25.95
C PHE A 76 -24.23 16.40 -25.07
N ILE A 77 -23.64 16.51 -23.87
CA ILE A 77 -23.96 17.58 -22.93
C ILE A 77 -22.87 18.64 -22.91
N ASN A 78 -21.66 18.27 -22.49
CA ASN A 78 -20.57 19.23 -22.36
C ASN A 78 -19.19 18.55 -22.46
N SER A 79 -18.32 19.14 -23.27
CA SER A 79 -16.92 18.77 -23.46
C SER A 79 -16.13 18.58 -22.16
N GLY A 80 -16.45 19.36 -21.12
CA GLY A 80 -15.77 19.36 -19.83
C GLY A 80 -15.96 18.08 -19.00
N PHE A 81 -16.96 17.24 -19.32
CA PHE A 81 -17.12 15.94 -18.66
C PHE A 81 -15.97 14.97 -18.94
N ILE A 82 -15.07 15.27 -19.89
CA ILE A 82 -13.86 14.48 -20.11
C ILE A 82 -13.00 14.34 -18.85
N TRP A 83 -13.01 15.34 -17.96
CA TRP A 83 -12.26 15.30 -16.69
C TRP A 83 -12.70 14.16 -15.77
N TYR A 84 -13.93 13.63 -15.94
CA TYR A 84 -14.41 12.48 -15.17
C TYR A 84 -13.63 11.20 -15.47
N ILE A 85 -12.84 11.14 -16.55
CA ILE A 85 -11.92 10.03 -16.82
C ILE A 85 -10.89 9.83 -15.70
N TYR A 86 -10.62 10.90 -14.93
CA TYR A 86 -9.79 10.85 -13.72
C TYR A 86 -10.32 9.86 -12.66
N PHE A 87 -11.64 9.73 -12.52
CA PHE A 87 -12.24 8.77 -11.58
C PHE A 87 -11.85 7.33 -11.94
N LEU A 88 -11.87 7.00 -13.23
CA LEU A 88 -11.48 5.66 -13.71
C LEU A 88 -9.98 5.44 -13.57
N SER A 89 -9.17 6.45 -13.88
CA SER A 89 -7.72 6.42 -13.70
C SER A 89 -7.34 6.10 -12.25
N ASN A 90 -7.93 6.81 -11.28
CA ASN A 90 -7.69 6.59 -9.86
C ASN A 90 -8.07 5.16 -9.42
N LEU A 91 -9.24 4.68 -9.87
CA LEU A 91 -9.74 3.35 -9.54
C LEU A 91 -8.86 2.23 -10.14
N LEU A 92 -8.32 2.45 -11.33
CA LEU A 92 -7.45 1.49 -12.01
C LEU A 92 -6.08 1.38 -11.33
N VAL A 93 -5.51 2.50 -10.87
CA VAL A 93 -4.21 2.53 -10.18
C VAL A 93 -4.29 1.98 -8.76
N TYR A 94 -5.23 2.46 -7.94
CA TYR A 94 -5.21 2.14 -6.51
C TYR A 94 -5.99 0.87 -6.17
N ARG A 95 -7.08 0.57 -6.89
CA ARG A 95 -7.94 -0.58 -6.55
C ARG A 95 -7.63 -1.82 -7.36
N PHE A 96 -7.82 -1.76 -8.68
CA PHE A 96 -7.72 -2.98 -9.48
C PHE A 96 -6.27 -3.46 -9.65
N ARG A 97 -5.29 -2.56 -9.53
CA ARG A 97 -3.86 -2.86 -9.69
C ARG A 97 -3.58 -3.65 -10.98
N ASP A 98 -4.40 -3.37 -11.99
CA ASP A 98 -4.44 -4.13 -13.22
C ASP A 98 -3.13 -3.90 -14.00
N LYS A 99 -2.62 -4.97 -14.62
CA LYS A 99 -1.50 -4.85 -15.57
C LYS A 99 -1.96 -4.06 -16.79
N LEU A 100 -1.02 -3.44 -17.51
CA LEU A 100 -1.29 -2.69 -18.75
C LEU A 100 -2.04 -3.49 -19.84
N LYS A 101 -2.05 -4.83 -19.75
CA LYS A 101 -2.79 -5.72 -20.67
C LYS A 101 -4.17 -6.15 -20.18
N SER A 102 -4.64 -5.65 -19.04
CA SER A 102 -5.95 -6.00 -18.52
C SER A 102 -7.06 -5.40 -19.38
N PHE A 103 -8.18 -6.10 -19.49
CA PHE A 103 -9.38 -5.65 -20.21
C PHE A 103 -9.82 -4.24 -19.76
N ARG A 104 -9.75 -3.96 -18.45
CA ARG A 104 -10.14 -2.66 -17.89
C ARG A 104 -9.24 -1.54 -18.40
N PHE A 105 -7.92 -1.76 -18.46
CA PHE A 105 -6.97 -0.77 -18.99
C PHE A 105 -7.17 -0.52 -20.48
N ILE A 106 -7.39 -1.59 -21.26
CA ILE A 106 -7.64 -1.46 -22.71
C ILE A 106 -8.94 -0.70 -22.95
N SER A 107 -10.04 -1.05 -22.27
CA SER A 107 -11.32 -0.34 -22.40
C SER A 107 -11.21 1.13 -22.01
N PHE A 108 -10.49 1.46 -20.93
CA PHE A 108 -10.19 2.84 -20.55
C PHE A 108 -9.41 3.57 -21.65
N ALA A 109 -8.30 3.01 -22.13
CA ALA A 109 -7.47 3.63 -23.16
C ALA A 109 -8.25 3.83 -24.47
N CYS A 110 -9.05 2.84 -24.87
CA CYS A 110 -9.94 2.95 -26.02
C CYS A 110 -10.94 4.10 -25.83
N THR A 111 -11.68 4.16 -24.72
CA THR A 111 -12.63 5.25 -24.50
C THR A 111 -11.98 6.62 -24.44
N LEU A 112 -10.82 6.76 -23.81
CA LEU A 112 -10.07 8.01 -23.78
C LEU A 112 -9.69 8.43 -25.22
N ALA A 113 -9.13 7.52 -26.00
CA ALA A 113 -8.77 7.79 -27.39
C ALA A 113 -9.99 8.14 -28.26
N THR A 114 -11.09 7.40 -28.12
CA THR A 114 -12.32 7.66 -28.88
C THR A 114 -12.94 9.00 -28.51
N VAL A 115 -13.03 9.34 -27.23
CA VAL A 115 -13.60 10.62 -26.77
C VAL A 115 -12.72 11.78 -27.25
N VAL A 116 -11.40 11.70 -27.08
CA VAL A 116 -10.47 12.73 -27.55
C VAL A 116 -10.58 12.90 -29.05
N PHE A 117 -10.61 11.81 -29.81
CA PHE A 117 -10.73 11.85 -31.26
C PHE A 117 -12.04 12.52 -31.69
N LEU A 118 -13.19 12.02 -31.23
CA LEU A 118 -14.50 12.55 -31.63
C LEU A 118 -14.67 14.02 -31.23
N CYS A 119 -14.26 14.37 -30.01
CA CYS A 119 -14.37 15.74 -29.52
C CYS A 119 -13.40 16.69 -30.21
N PHE A 120 -12.20 16.24 -30.60
CA PHE A 120 -11.26 17.05 -31.38
C PHE A 120 -11.83 17.44 -32.74
N PHE A 121 -12.53 16.53 -33.43
CA PHE A 121 -13.22 16.84 -34.69
C PHE A 121 -14.45 17.72 -34.51
N LYS A 122 -15.17 17.59 -33.39
CA LYS A 122 -16.34 18.41 -33.06
C LYS A 122 -15.97 19.81 -32.55
N ALA A 123 -14.75 19.99 -32.04
CA ALA A 123 -14.33 21.23 -31.42
C ALA A 123 -14.24 22.39 -32.44
N SER A 124 -15.20 23.31 -32.33
CA SER A 124 -15.20 24.58 -33.07
C SER A 124 -14.26 25.60 -32.42
N ASP A 125 -14.18 25.61 -31.09
CA ASP A 125 -13.39 26.57 -30.34
C ASP A 125 -11.96 26.08 -30.06
N PHE A 126 -11.01 27.02 -30.08
CA PHE A 126 -9.60 26.76 -29.80
C PHE A 126 -9.36 26.27 -28.35
N GLY A 127 -10.14 26.78 -27.39
CA GLY A 127 -10.04 26.39 -25.98
C GLY A 127 -10.36 24.91 -25.77
N ASP A 128 -11.44 24.42 -26.39
CA ASP A 128 -11.85 23.01 -26.32
C ASP A 128 -10.78 22.09 -26.91
N ARG A 129 -10.16 22.47 -28.04
CA ARG A 129 -9.07 21.69 -28.65
C ARG A 129 -7.87 21.55 -27.72
N ILE A 130 -7.48 22.63 -27.05
CA ILE A 130 -6.39 22.58 -26.06
C ILE A 130 -6.77 21.66 -24.90
N MET A 131 -7.99 21.76 -24.38
CA MET A 131 -8.45 20.91 -23.28
C MET A 131 -8.34 19.42 -23.65
N PHE A 132 -8.76 19.03 -24.84
CA PHE A 132 -8.69 17.63 -25.29
C PHE A 132 -7.26 17.11 -25.49
N LEU A 133 -6.28 17.99 -25.68
CA LEU A 133 -4.86 17.61 -25.71
C LEU A 133 -4.26 17.53 -24.30
N ILE A 134 -4.62 18.46 -23.41
CA ILE A 134 -4.08 18.52 -22.05
C ILE A 134 -4.61 17.38 -21.18
N VAL A 135 -5.91 17.08 -21.25
CA VAL A 135 -6.54 16.09 -20.36
C VAL A 135 -5.90 14.70 -20.46
N PRO A 136 -5.63 14.14 -21.64
CA PRO A 136 -4.93 12.86 -21.77
C PRO A 136 -3.51 12.91 -21.21
N ILE A 137 -2.75 13.98 -21.49
CA ILE A 137 -1.39 14.15 -20.98
C ILE A 137 -1.40 14.20 -19.46
N PHE A 138 -2.32 14.98 -18.88
CA PHE A 138 -2.50 15.09 -17.44
C PHE A 138 -2.91 13.74 -16.84
N CYS A 139 -3.85 13.02 -17.44
CA CYS A 139 -4.30 11.72 -16.94
C CYS A 139 -3.18 10.68 -16.98
N ILE A 140 -2.41 10.62 -18.07
CA ILE A 140 -1.28 9.69 -18.17
C ILE A 140 -0.20 10.08 -17.16
N GLY A 141 0.20 11.35 -17.09
CA GLY A 141 1.18 11.83 -16.12
C GLY A 141 0.78 11.54 -14.67
N TYR A 142 -0.48 11.79 -14.32
CA TYR A 142 -1.03 11.45 -13.01
C TYR A 142 -0.98 9.95 -12.74
N MET A 143 -1.37 9.10 -13.69
CA MET A 143 -1.29 7.64 -13.52
C MET A 143 0.13 7.18 -13.23
N TRP A 144 1.11 7.71 -13.94
CA TRP A 144 2.52 7.38 -13.73
C TRP A 144 2.97 7.72 -12.30
N ILE A 145 2.70 8.95 -11.85
CA ILE A 145 3.03 9.39 -10.49
C ILE A 145 2.31 8.53 -9.44
N ALA A 146 1.03 8.24 -9.66
CA ALA A 146 0.23 7.45 -8.74
C ALA A 146 0.71 5.99 -8.63
N ILE A 147 1.11 5.38 -9.75
CA ILE A 147 1.70 4.03 -9.77
C ILE A 147 3.04 4.03 -9.01
N GLU A 148 3.89 5.02 -9.25
CA GLU A 148 5.19 5.13 -8.61
C GLU A 148 5.08 5.34 -7.09
N ASN A 149 4.21 6.26 -6.66
CA ASN A 149 3.94 6.49 -5.24
C ASN A 149 3.50 5.19 -4.54
N ARG A 150 2.58 4.44 -5.16
CA ARG A 150 2.12 3.15 -4.63
C ARG A 150 3.27 2.15 -4.52
N ASN A 151 4.08 2.01 -5.56
CA ASN A 151 5.21 1.07 -5.57
C ASN A 151 6.25 1.45 -4.51
N SER A 152 6.53 2.75 -4.34
CA SER A 152 7.42 3.27 -3.31
C SER A 152 6.91 2.96 -1.90
N GLU A 153 5.60 3.12 -1.65
CA GLU A 153 4.99 2.77 -0.36
C GLU A 153 5.09 1.28 -0.06
N GLU A 154 4.80 0.40 -1.02
CA GLU A 154 4.95 -1.04 -0.84
C GLU A 154 6.41 -1.46 -0.57
N GLN A 155 7.37 -0.81 -1.23
CA GLN A 155 8.79 -1.03 -0.97
C GLN A 155 9.19 -0.56 0.43
N ARG A 156 8.70 0.61 0.87
CA ARG A 156 8.94 1.12 2.23
C ARG A 156 8.39 0.18 3.29
N GLU A 157 7.20 -0.38 3.07
CA GLU A 157 6.61 -1.37 3.99
C GLU A 157 7.47 -2.64 4.05
N LYS A 158 7.90 -3.19 2.92
CA LYS A 158 8.80 -4.35 2.88
C LYS A 158 10.13 -4.10 3.58
N ILE A 159 10.73 -2.92 3.37
CA ILE A 159 11.98 -2.52 4.04
C ILE A 159 11.76 -2.42 5.55
N ALA A 160 10.62 -1.87 5.98
CA ALA A 160 10.29 -1.77 7.40
C ALA A 160 10.13 -3.15 8.06
N GLU A 161 9.45 -4.09 7.39
CA GLU A 161 9.34 -5.48 7.84
C GLU A 161 10.69 -6.20 7.91
N GLN A 162 11.53 -6.04 6.88
CA GLN A 162 12.88 -6.60 6.86
C GLN A 162 13.75 -6.04 7.98
N ASN A 163 13.69 -4.73 8.24
CA ASN A 163 14.43 -4.09 9.33
C ASN A 163 13.98 -4.61 10.71
N GLN A 164 12.67 -4.84 10.90
CA GLN A 164 12.17 -5.46 12.13
C GLN A 164 12.72 -6.88 12.30
N TYR A 165 12.75 -7.67 11.23
CA TYR A 165 13.31 -9.01 11.24
C TYR A 165 14.81 -9.01 11.56
N ILE A 166 15.58 -8.11 10.95
CA ILE A 166 17.02 -7.93 11.22
C ILE A 166 17.26 -7.58 12.68
N ASN A 167 16.46 -6.68 13.26
CA ASN A 167 16.61 -6.29 14.66
C ASN A 167 16.36 -7.46 15.61
N ILE A 168 15.36 -8.30 15.33
CA ILE A 168 15.08 -9.51 16.12
C ILE A 168 16.28 -10.48 16.02
N LEU A 169 16.74 -10.74 14.81
CA LEU A 169 17.87 -11.66 14.57
C LEU A 169 19.16 -11.13 15.22
N SER A 170 19.40 -9.82 15.17
CA SER A 170 20.55 -9.18 15.80
C SER A 170 20.50 -9.31 17.32
N ALA A 171 19.33 -9.13 17.93
CA ALA A 171 19.15 -9.32 19.37
C ALA A 171 19.35 -10.78 19.81
N GLU A 172 18.86 -11.74 19.00
CA GLU A 172 19.07 -13.17 19.26
C GLU A 172 20.54 -13.58 19.11
N ASN A 173 21.22 -13.07 18.08
CA ASN A 173 22.65 -13.31 17.89
C ASN A 173 23.47 -12.75 19.07
N GLU A 174 23.15 -11.54 19.53
CA GLU A 174 23.80 -10.95 20.70
C GLU A 174 23.56 -11.78 21.97
N ARG A 175 22.33 -12.27 22.18
CA ARG A 175 22.02 -13.19 23.29
C ARG A 175 22.80 -14.50 23.18
N ASN A 176 22.92 -15.08 21.99
CA ASN A 176 23.70 -16.29 21.76
C ASN A 176 25.20 -16.06 21.98
N ARG A 177 25.73 -14.88 21.62
CA ARG A 177 27.11 -14.49 21.93
C ARG A 177 27.32 -14.40 23.42
N ILE A 178 26.47 -13.66 24.15
CA ILE A 178 26.53 -13.56 25.61
C ILE A 178 26.43 -14.94 26.25
N GLY A 179 25.54 -15.81 25.76
CA GLY A 179 25.39 -17.18 26.26
C GLY A 179 26.67 -18.01 26.13
N ARG A 180 27.40 -17.87 25.01
CA ARG A 180 28.72 -18.50 24.80
C ARG A 180 29.79 -17.90 25.71
N ASP A 181 29.91 -16.58 25.74
CA ASP A 181 30.90 -15.88 26.58
C ASP A 181 30.69 -16.23 28.07
N LEU A 182 29.43 -16.34 28.50
CA LEU A 182 29.06 -16.75 29.85
C LEU A 182 29.36 -18.23 30.09
N HIS A 183 29.05 -19.12 29.14
CA HIS A 183 29.37 -20.55 29.25
C HIS A 183 30.87 -20.79 29.39
N ASP A 184 31.69 -20.11 28.61
CA ASP A 184 33.14 -20.29 28.63
C ASP A 184 33.77 -19.73 29.92
N SER A 185 33.31 -18.56 30.37
CA SER A 185 33.79 -17.95 31.62
C SER A 185 33.32 -18.71 32.88
N LEU A 186 32.06 -19.14 32.93
CA LEU A 186 31.53 -19.98 34.02
C LEU A 186 32.17 -21.37 34.01
N GLY A 187 32.33 -21.99 32.84
CA GLY A 187 32.99 -23.29 32.71
C GLY A 187 34.42 -23.25 33.26
N HIS A 188 35.20 -22.23 32.89
CA HIS A 188 36.55 -22.04 33.43
C HIS A 188 36.58 -21.80 34.95
N THR A 189 35.69 -20.95 35.46
CA THR A 189 35.65 -20.67 36.91
C THR A 189 35.21 -21.88 37.72
N PHE A 190 34.26 -22.68 37.24
CA PHE A 190 33.89 -23.95 37.89
C PHE A 190 35.04 -24.96 37.86
N ALA A 191 35.74 -25.13 36.74
CA ALA A 191 36.91 -25.99 36.67
C ALA A 191 38.02 -25.55 37.66
N MET A 192 38.28 -24.24 37.76
CA MET A 192 39.25 -23.69 38.71
C MET A 192 38.80 -23.87 40.17
N MET A 193 37.51 -23.68 40.48
CA MET A 193 36.95 -23.96 41.81
C MET A 193 37.16 -25.42 42.19
N THR A 194 36.81 -26.36 41.31
CA THR A 194 37.00 -27.81 41.54
C THR A 194 38.46 -28.12 41.87
N LEU A 195 39.41 -27.63 41.05
CA LEU A 195 40.85 -27.80 41.30
C LEU A 195 41.29 -27.23 42.66
N LYS A 196 40.82 -26.03 43.02
CA LYS A 196 41.14 -25.41 44.32
C LYS A 196 40.55 -26.20 45.49
N THR A 197 39.31 -26.68 45.36
CA THR A 197 38.67 -27.51 46.40
C THR A 197 39.37 -28.85 46.58
N GLU A 198 39.79 -29.50 45.48
CA GLU A 198 40.54 -30.75 45.54
C GLU A 198 41.90 -30.55 46.24
N LEU A 199 42.61 -29.46 45.92
CA LEU A 199 43.86 -29.10 46.59
C LEU A 199 43.65 -28.81 48.08
N ALA A 200 42.59 -28.09 48.44
CA ALA A 200 42.27 -27.78 49.83
C ALA A 200 41.93 -29.04 50.64
N LEU A 201 41.19 -29.99 50.05
CA LEU A 201 40.90 -31.29 50.65
C LEU A 201 42.19 -32.08 50.89
N LYS A 202 43.09 -32.17 49.91
CA LYS A 202 44.40 -32.83 50.06
C LYS A 202 45.26 -32.19 51.17
N LEU A 203 45.25 -30.86 51.28
CA LEU A 203 45.96 -30.15 52.35
C LEU A 203 45.35 -30.41 53.74
N LEU A 204 44.02 -30.49 53.84
CA LEU A 204 43.32 -30.85 55.08
C LEU A 204 43.63 -32.28 55.52
N GLU A 205 43.59 -33.25 54.59
CA GLU A 205 43.99 -34.62 54.87
C GLU A 205 45.43 -34.70 55.37
N LYS A 206 46.37 -34.02 54.70
CA LYS A 206 47.76 -33.97 55.13
C LYS A 206 47.92 -33.39 56.54
N ARG A 207 47.23 -32.27 56.82
CA ARG A 207 47.26 -31.63 58.14
C ARG A 207 46.67 -32.53 59.24
N ASN A 208 45.61 -33.28 58.94
CA ASN A 208 45.05 -34.27 59.85
C ASN A 208 46.03 -35.42 60.08
N TYR A 209 46.69 -35.92 59.03
CA TYR A 209 47.74 -36.94 59.12
C TYR A 209 48.89 -36.50 60.05
N ASP A 210 49.37 -35.27 59.89
CA ASP A 210 50.42 -34.70 60.75
C ASP A 210 49.96 -34.56 62.22
N LYS A 211 48.68 -34.23 62.44
CA LYS A 211 48.08 -34.14 63.78
C LYS A 211 47.95 -35.51 64.46
N TYR A 212 47.56 -36.55 63.71
CA TYR A 212 47.55 -37.92 64.21
C TYR A 212 48.96 -38.40 64.54
N LYS A 213 49.93 -38.17 63.65
CA LYS A 213 51.34 -38.56 63.87
C LYS A 213 51.93 -37.93 65.13
N LYS A 214 51.54 -36.68 65.44
CA LYS A 214 51.97 -35.96 66.64
C LYS A 214 51.29 -36.48 67.93
N ASN A 215 50.06 -36.99 67.85
CA ASN A 215 49.36 -37.63 68.97
C ASN A 215 49.85 -39.05 69.27
N TYR A 216 50.46 -39.75 68.31
CA TYR A 216 51.11 -41.06 68.54
C TYR A 216 52.57 -40.95 69.02
N GLN A 217 53.13 -39.73 69.12
CA GLN A 217 54.49 -39.47 69.58
C GLN A 217 54.55 -38.86 71.00
N ASN A 218 53.40 -38.70 71.67
CA ASN A 218 53.28 -38.43 73.10
C ASN A 218 52.72 -39.65 73.81
#